data_AF-A0A935E4L9-F1
#
_entry.id   AF-A0A935E4L9-F1
#
_cell.length_a   1.000
_cell.length_b   1.000
_cell.length_c   1.000
_cell.angle_alpha   90.00
_cell.angle_beta   90.00
_cell.angle_gamma   90.00
#
_symmetry.space_group_name_H-M   'P 1'
#
loop_
_entity.id
_entity.type
_entity.pdbx_description
1 polymer ?
#
loop_
_entity_poly.entity_id
_entity_poly.type
_entity_poly.pdbx_seq_one_letter_code
_entity_poly.pdbx_strand_id
1 'polypeptide(L)'
;MRLLKLDLKDIGPFNEGHLNFTNEDGDYSPVTIITGENGTGKTIILDAIRTLLMGNIKTRDIFRNDENSAISCKIQIGNDLVNDSIKKHLKRKVYPQLESISLDMKSLGSKFVSINEGGDTWIANYWTSQTKNDAFAISSLVSIKPEDYLRNALDGIQSNVEVTALITYFDYLKTSDNPKEKQEGEFLFNILKDIIKLSLNGGEFLYVERKTLTPIVNQLGNEVAINQLSSGNLYLIQRLISLLGQMYSVYILNPEIALVDLQKHLAYY
;
A
#
# COMPACT_ATOMS: atom_id res chain seq x y z
N MET A 1 -11.42 6.61 -0.61
CA MET A 1 -11.28 6.79 -2.08
C MET A 1 -11.74 5.51 -2.79
N ARG A 2 -12.43 5.60 -3.92
CA ARG A 2 -12.94 4.47 -4.70
C ARG A 2 -12.75 4.72 -6.20
N LEU A 3 -12.17 3.76 -6.92
CA LEU A 3 -12.17 3.76 -8.39
C LEU A 3 -13.55 3.29 -8.89
N LEU A 4 -14.16 4.04 -9.80
CA LEU A 4 -15.48 3.72 -10.37
C LEU A 4 -15.36 3.22 -11.81
N LYS A 5 -14.50 3.86 -12.61
CA LYS A 5 -14.30 3.53 -14.02
C LYS A 5 -12.86 3.81 -14.45
N LEU A 6 -12.33 3.02 -15.36
CA LEU A 6 -11.08 3.27 -16.07
C LEU A 6 -11.27 2.98 -17.56
N ASP A 7 -10.99 3.98 -18.40
CA ASP A 7 -10.96 3.84 -19.85
C ASP A 7 -9.52 4.00 -20.35
N LEU A 8 -9.13 3.12 -21.27
CA LEU A 8 -7.81 3.02 -21.87
C LEU A 8 -7.94 3.13 -23.38
N LYS A 9 -7.11 3.97 -24.02
CA LYS A 9 -7.00 4.07 -25.47
C LYS A 9 -5.54 4.02 -25.88
N ASP A 10 -5.18 3.05 -26.71
CA ASP A 10 -3.81 2.79 -27.18
C ASP A 10 -2.77 2.62 -26.03
N ILE A 11 -3.13 1.90 -24.97
CA ILE A 11 -2.31 1.66 -23.78
C ILE A 11 -1.97 0.17 -23.66
N GLY A 12 -0.68 -0.19 -23.66
CA GLY A 12 -0.22 -1.58 -23.62
C GLY A 12 -0.98 -2.48 -24.62
N PRO A 13 -1.57 -3.62 -24.23
CA PRO A 13 -2.31 -4.45 -25.18
C PRO A 13 -3.70 -3.91 -25.57
N PHE A 14 -4.17 -2.82 -24.94
CA PHE A 14 -5.51 -2.27 -25.16
C PHE A 14 -5.50 -1.25 -26.31
N ASN A 15 -6.18 -1.55 -27.42
CA ASN A 15 -6.54 -0.54 -28.42
C ASN A 15 -7.62 0.38 -27.84
N GLU A 16 -8.69 -0.22 -27.32
CA GLU A 16 -9.72 0.40 -26.49
C GLU A 16 -10.04 -0.56 -25.34
N GLY A 17 -10.11 -0.04 -24.12
CA GLY A 17 -10.43 -0.80 -22.91
C GLY A 17 -11.36 0.00 -22.02
N HIS A 18 -12.44 -0.64 -21.55
CA HIS A 18 -13.44 -0.03 -20.67
C HIS A 18 -13.63 -0.93 -19.46
N LEU A 19 -13.17 -0.47 -18.29
CA LEU A 19 -13.29 -1.18 -17.03
C LEU A 19 -14.22 -0.44 -16.08
N ASN A 20 -15.28 -1.10 -15.64
CA ASN A 20 -16.17 -0.63 -14.60
C ASN A 20 -15.86 -1.38 -13.30
N PHE A 21 -15.65 -0.63 -12.22
CA PHE A 21 -15.38 -1.15 -10.86
C PHE A 21 -16.63 -1.12 -9.97
N THR A 22 -17.77 -0.80 -10.57
CA THR A 22 -19.10 -0.79 -9.95
C THR A 22 -19.96 -1.84 -10.64
N ASN A 23 -20.84 -2.48 -9.88
CA ASN A 23 -21.86 -3.36 -10.47
C ASN A 23 -22.91 -2.53 -11.23
N GLU A 24 -23.72 -3.17 -12.06
CA GLU A 24 -24.75 -2.52 -12.90
C GLU A 24 -25.75 -1.69 -12.08
N ASP A 25 -26.01 -2.09 -10.83
CA ASP A 25 -26.90 -1.39 -9.90
C ASP A 25 -26.23 -0.19 -9.17
N GLY A 26 -24.99 0.15 -9.52
CA GLY A 26 -24.21 1.19 -8.84
C GLY A 26 -23.68 0.79 -7.46
N ASP A 27 -23.94 -0.46 -7.06
CA ASP A 27 -23.65 -0.93 -5.72
C ASP A 27 -22.14 -1.17 -5.47
N TYR A 28 -21.79 -1.22 -4.19
CA TYR A 28 -20.44 -1.45 -3.72
C TYR A 28 -19.97 -2.88 -3.98
N SER A 29 -18.94 -3.05 -4.81
CA SER A 29 -18.17 -4.29 -4.83
C SER A 29 -16.97 -4.11 -3.87
N PRO A 30 -16.95 -4.81 -2.72
CA PRO A 30 -15.84 -4.70 -1.76
C PRO A 30 -14.51 -5.21 -2.33
N VAL A 31 -14.56 -6.06 -3.34
CA VAL A 31 -13.39 -6.74 -3.90
C VAL A 31 -13.48 -6.74 -5.42
N THR A 32 -12.47 -6.20 -6.09
CA THR A 32 -12.29 -6.36 -7.55
C THR A 32 -11.11 -7.28 -7.81
N ILE A 33 -11.33 -8.34 -8.59
CA ILE A 33 -10.29 -9.27 -9.02
C ILE A 33 -10.03 -9.07 -10.52
N ILE A 34 -8.78 -8.74 -10.87
CA ILE A 34 -8.33 -8.64 -12.27
C ILE A 34 -7.50 -9.87 -12.59
N THR A 35 -8.03 -10.75 -13.45
CA THR A 35 -7.38 -12.00 -13.87
C THR A 35 -7.36 -12.16 -15.39
N GLY A 36 -6.65 -13.18 -15.89
CA GLY A 36 -6.48 -13.47 -17.30
C GLY A 36 -5.12 -14.10 -17.60
N GLU A 37 -4.89 -14.48 -18.85
CA GLU A 37 -3.64 -15.11 -19.30
C GLU A 37 -2.42 -14.17 -19.20
N ASN A 38 -1.22 -14.72 -19.32
CA ASN A 38 -0.01 -13.92 -19.36
C ASN A 38 0.00 -13.02 -20.60
N GLY A 39 0.39 -11.75 -20.44
CA GLY A 39 0.43 -10.78 -21.53
C GLY A 39 -0.87 -10.01 -21.81
N THR A 40 -1.99 -10.32 -21.13
CA THR A 40 -3.29 -9.65 -21.37
C THR A 40 -3.43 -8.24 -20.78
N GLY A 41 -2.38 -7.70 -20.15
CA GLY A 41 -2.39 -6.31 -19.68
C GLY A 41 -2.86 -6.10 -18.24
N LYS A 42 -2.98 -7.14 -17.41
CA LYS A 42 -3.30 -7.03 -15.97
C LYS A 42 -2.45 -5.97 -15.25
N THR A 43 -1.13 -6.04 -15.43
CA THR A 43 -0.20 -5.05 -14.84
C THR A 43 -0.32 -3.68 -15.51
N ILE A 44 -0.69 -3.61 -16.79
CA ILE A 44 -0.87 -2.35 -17.51
C ILE A 44 -2.06 -1.56 -16.95
N ILE A 45 -3.15 -2.23 -16.56
CA ILE A 45 -4.28 -1.59 -15.86
C ILE A 45 -3.79 -0.88 -14.60
N LEU A 46 -2.95 -1.54 -13.80
CA LEU A 46 -2.39 -0.97 -12.58
C LEU A 46 -1.42 0.17 -12.86
N ASP A 47 -0.56 0.03 -13.87
CA ASP A 47 0.35 1.10 -14.29
C ASP A 47 -0.41 2.33 -14.80
N ALA A 48 -1.55 2.14 -15.47
CA ALA A 48 -2.42 3.23 -15.91
C ALA A 48 -3.03 3.97 -14.72
N ILE A 49 -3.52 3.24 -13.71
CA ILE A 49 -4.00 3.83 -12.45
C ILE A 49 -2.87 4.61 -11.76
N ARG A 50 -1.66 4.05 -11.66
CA ARG A 50 -0.51 4.79 -11.09
C ARG A 50 -0.16 6.03 -11.89
N THR A 51 -0.17 5.95 -13.22
CA THR A 51 0.11 7.10 -14.09
C THR A 51 -0.91 8.21 -13.87
N LEU A 52 -2.18 7.87 -13.64
CA LEU A 52 -3.23 8.84 -13.29
C LEU A 52 -2.98 9.49 -11.93
N LEU A 53 -2.70 8.66 -10.91
CA LEU A 53 -2.57 9.14 -9.54
C LEU A 53 -1.25 9.89 -9.33
N MET A 54 -0.13 9.37 -9.79
CA MET A 54 1.21 9.91 -9.52
C MET A 54 1.73 10.83 -10.64
N GLY A 55 1.00 10.97 -11.74
CA GLY A 55 1.41 11.75 -12.90
C GLY A 55 2.64 11.16 -13.61
N ASN A 56 3.70 11.95 -13.73
CA ASN A 56 4.88 11.63 -14.55
C ASN A 56 5.89 10.67 -13.88
N ILE A 57 5.60 10.15 -12.69
CA ILE A 57 6.44 9.13 -12.03
C ILE A 57 6.08 7.77 -12.64
N LYS A 58 6.66 7.51 -13.82
CA LYS A 58 6.46 6.26 -14.55
C LYS A 58 7.42 5.19 -14.04
N THR A 59 6.88 4.04 -13.63
CA THR A 59 7.66 2.81 -13.45
C THR A 59 8.13 2.24 -14.79
N ARG A 60 7.32 2.40 -15.85
CA ARG A 60 7.64 2.05 -17.25
C ARG A 60 6.73 2.79 -18.22
N ASP A 61 7.11 2.83 -19.50
CA ASP A 61 6.25 3.42 -20.53
C ASP A 61 5.17 2.43 -20.99
N ILE A 62 3.91 2.86 -20.92
CA ILE A 62 2.72 2.05 -21.25
C ILE A 62 1.95 2.56 -22.48
N PHE A 63 2.38 3.68 -23.06
CA PHE A 63 1.72 4.31 -24.20
C PHE A 63 2.25 3.70 -25.51
N ARG A 64 1.36 3.26 -26.42
CA ARG A 64 1.79 2.68 -27.71
C ARG A 64 2.02 3.72 -28.79
N ASN A 65 1.18 4.75 -28.83
CA ASN A 65 1.24 5.79 -29.86
C ASN A 65 1.08 7.18 -29.26
N ASP A 66 2.11 8.01 -29.38
CA ASP A 66 2.24 9.25 -28.63
C ASP A 66 1.23 10.34 -29.00
N GLU A 67 0.50 10.21 -30.11
CA GLU A 67 -0.41 11.24 -30.61
C GLU A 67 -1.88 11.04 -30.20
N ASN A 68 -2.31 9.82 -29.84
CA ASN A 68 -3.73 9.51 -29.56
C ASN A 68 -3.97 8.67 -28.29
N SER A 69 -2.91 8.28 -27.60
CA SER A 69 -3.04 7.44 -26.40
C SER A 69 -3.62 8.24 -25.23
N ALA A 70 -4.59 7.66 -24.54
CA ALA A 70 -5.29 8.31 -23.44
C ALA A 70 -5.64 7.32 -22.32
N ILE A 71 -5.68 7.85 -21.09
CA ILE A 71 -6.15 7.16 -19.90
C ILE A 71 -7.18 8.08 -19.24
N SER A 72 -8.40 7.61 -18.99
CA SER A 72 -9.38 8.36 -18.20
C SER A 72 -9.96 7.53 -17.07
N CYS A 73 -10.23 8.16 -15.94
CA CYS A 73 -10.72 7.49 -14.76
C CYS A 73 -11.78 8.32 -14.04
N LYS A 74 -12.76 7.62 -13.48
CA LYS A 74 -13.74 8.19 -12.57
C LYS A 74 -13.46 7.66 -11.18
N ILE A 75 -13.25 8.55 -10.22
CA ILE A 75 -12.87 8.25 -8.84
C ILE A 75 -13.85 8.96 -7.90
N GLN A 76 -14.18 8.32 -6.78
CA GLN A 76 -14.93 8.93 -5.68
C GLN A 76 -14.01 9.11 -4.47
N ILE A 77 -13.95 10.30 -3.88
CA ILE A 77 -13.16 10.59 -2.68
C ILE A 77 -14.10 11.16 -1.64
N GLY A 78 -14.36 10.38 -0.58
CA GLY A 78 -15.44 10.73 0.36
C GLY A 78 -16.79 10.81 -0.38
N ASN A 79 -17.44 11.97 -0.30
CA ASN A 79 -18.69 12.24 -1.00
C ASN A 79 -18.51 12.86 -2.39
N ASP A 80 -17.28 13.24 -2.75
CA ASP A 80 -17.00 13.96 -3.99
C ASP A 80 -16.70 12.98 -5.14
N LEU A 81 -17.26 13.29 -6.32
CA LEU A 81 -17.01 12.58 -7.57
C LEU A 81 -16.01 13.35 -8.42
N VAL A 82 -14.85 12.74 -8.67
CA VAL A 82 -13.79 13.30 -9.50
C VAL A 82 -13.73 12.53 -10.82
N ASN A 83 -13.87 13.24 -11.94
CA ASN A 83 -13.60 12.69 -13.28
C ASN A 83 -12.26 13.25 -13.74
N ASP A 84 -11.33 12.39 -14.13
CA ASP A 84 -10.05 12.83 -14.69
C ASP A 84 -9.70 12.09 -15.98
N SER A 85 -8.97 12.75 -16.86
CA SER A 85 -8.44 12.17 -18.08
C SER A 85 -7.06 12.72 -18.39
N ILE A 86 -6.08 11.83 -18.49
CA ILE A 86 -4.76 12.13 -19.03
C ILE A 86 -4.74 11.76 -20.51
N LYS A 87 -4.51 12.76 -21.35
CA LYS A 87 -4.16 12.57 -22.76
C LYS A 87 -2.68 12.87 -22.93
N LYS A 88 -1.93 11.97 -23.57
CA LYS A 88 -0.56 12.28 -23.98
C LYS A 88 -0.66 13.12 -25.26
N HIS A 89 -0.25 14.39 -25.19
CA HIS A 89 -0.05 15.20 -26.39
C HIS A 89 1.44 15.47 -26.58
N LEU A 90 1.94 15.21 -27.80
CA LEU A 90 3.28 15.62 -28.21
C LEU A 90 3.33 17.15 -28.35
N LYS A 91 3.79 17.84 -27.30
CA LYS A 91 4.44 19.14 -27.50
C LYS A 91 5.83 19.15 -26.90
N ARG A 92 6.77 18.87 -27.81
CA ARG A 92 8.23 19.07 -27.77
C ARG A 92 9.04 18.18 -26.83
N LYS A 93 10.20 17.77 -27.38
CA LYS A 93 11.36 17.21 -26.68
C LYS A 93 11.57 17.99 -25.37
N VAL A 94 11.73 17.27 -24.26
CA VAL A 94 11.84 17.76 -22.86
C VAL A 94 10.50 17.71 -22.12
N TYR A 95 10.16 16.51 -21.62
CA TYR A 95 9.04 16.12 -20.76
C TYR A 95 7.62 16.14 -21.38
N PRO A 96 6.86 15.03 -21.33
CA PRO A 96 5.44 15.06 -21.66
C PRO A 96 4.71 15.99 -20.68
N GLN A 97 4.20 17.10 -21.20
CA GLN A 97 3.30 17.97 -20.46
C GLN A 97 1.92 17.31 -20.42
N LEU A 98 1.50 16.93 -19.21
CA LEU A 98 0.19 16.38 -18.91
C LEU A 98 -0.82 17.54 -19.00
N GLU A 99 -1.53 17.67 -20.13
CA GLU A 99 -2.66 18.59 -20.21
C GLU A 99 -3.83 17.99 -19.41
N SER A 100 -4.30 18.79 -18.45
CA SER A 100 -5.50 18.60 -17.61
C SER A 100 -5.53 17.40 -16.65
N ILE A 101 -4.52 17.21 -15.79
CA ILE A 101 -4.79 16.57 -14.50
C ILE A 101 -5.55 17.58 -13.64
N SER A 102 -6.74 17.21 -13.16
CA SER A 102 -7.53 18.02 -12.22
C SER A 102 -6.68 18.42 -11.00
N LEU A 103 -6.95 19.60 -10.42
CA LEU A 103 -6.28 20.03 -9.19
C LEU A 103 -6.42 18.98 -8.07
N ASP A 104 -7.55 18.27 -8.05
CA ASP A 104 -7.86 17.19 -7.11
C ASP A 104 -6.96 15.96 -7.30
N MET A 105 -6.65 15.57 -8.54
CA MET A 105 -5.71 14.48 -8.81
C MET A 105 -4.25 14.87 -8.58
N LYS A 106 -3.86 16.15 -8.78
CA LYS A 106 -2.52 16.61 -8.38
C LYS A 106 -2.35 16.57 -6.86
N SER A 107 -3.36 17.04 -6.13
CA SER A 107 -3.39 16.96 -4.66
C SER A 107 -3.35 15.52 -4.16
N LEU A 108 -4.15 14.63 -4.76
CA LEU A 108 -4.13 13.20 -4.45
C LEU A 108 -2.77 12.57 -4.79
N GLY A 109 -2.21 12.91 -5.95
CA GLY A 109 -0.92 12.42 -6.40
C GLY A 109 0.25 12.82 -5.52
N SER A 110 0.24 14.06 -5.02
CA SER A 110 1.26 14.50 -4.07
C SER A 110 1.31 13.63 -2.83
N LYS A 111 0.21 13.04 -2.36
CA LYS A 111 0.20 12.16 -1.18
C LYS A 111 1.05 10.89 -1.36
N PHE A 112 1.25 10.45 -2.59
CA PHE A 112 2.08 9.28 -2.90
C PHE A 112 3.56 9.61 -3.08
N VAL A 113 3.93 10.88 -3.15
CA VAL A 113 5.26 11.36 -3.58
C VAL A 113 5.92 12.24 -2.51
N SER A 114 5.14 13.14 -1.91
CA SER A 114 5.55 14.03 -0.84
C SER A 114 4.95 13.59 0.50
N ILE A 115 5.45 14.19 1.57
CA ILE A 115 4.92 14.03 2.92
C ILE A 115 3.43 14.43 2.90
N ASN A 116 2.57 13.57 3.45
CA ASN A 116 1.14 13.85 3.55
C ASN A 116 0.87 14.56 4.88
N GLU A 117 0.63 15.87 4.84
CA GLU A 117 0.27 16.64 6.04
C GLU A 117 -1.18 16.38 6.51
N GLY A 118 -1.99 15.63 5.73
CA GLY A 118 -3.39 15.34 6.02
C GLY A 118 -3.66 13.91 6.49
N GLY A 119 -4.48 13.77 7.53
CA GLY A 119 -5.05 12.49 7.96
C GLY A 119 -6.16 12.05 7.02
N ASP A 120 -5.81 11.35 5.94
CA ASP A 120 -6.82 10.63 5.18
C ASP A 120 -7.35 9.45 5.99
N THR A 121 -8.63 9.13 5.83
CA THR A 121 -9.30 8.00 6.47
C THR A 121 -9.23 6.71 5.64
N TRP A 122 -8.36 6.68 4.62
CA TRP A 122 -8.23 5.56 3.70
C TRP A 122 -6.75 5.20 3.49
N ILE A 123 -6.51 3.95 3.13
CA ILE A 123 -5.18 3.42 2.83
C ILE A 123 -5.09 3.04 1.35
N ALA A 124 -3.88 3.05 0.80
CA ALA A 124 -3.58 2.40 -0.47
C ALA A 124 -2.40 1.47 -0.25
N ASN A 125 -2.52 0.21 -0.67
CA ASN A 125 -1.44 -0.76 -0.57
C ASN A 125 -1.37 -1.58 -1.84
N TYR A 126 -0.22 -1.53 -2.53
CA TYR A 126 -0.03 -2.25 -3.77
C TYR A 126 0.86 -3.49 -3.57
N TRP A 127 0.34 -4.67 -3.94
CA TRP A 127 1.05 -5.94 -3.80
C TRP A 127 1.61 -6.38 -5.15
N THR A 128 2.93 -6.49 -5.23
CA THR A 128 3.66 -7.06 -6.39
C THR A 128 4.34 -8.34 -5.98
N SER A 129 4.71 -9.19 -6.93
CA SER A 129 5.65 -10.29 -6.68
C SER A 129 7.09 -9.84 -6.41
N GLN A 130 7.38 -8.53 -6.51
CA GLN A 130 8.72 -8.00 -6.24
C GLN A 130 8.91 -7.86 -4.74
N THR A 131 10.02 -8.38 -4.24
CA THR A 131 10.50 -8.14 -2.88
C THR A 131 11.78 -7.33 -2.94
N LYS A 132 11.95 -6.43 -1.97
CA LYS A 132 13.24 -5.79 -1.77
C LYS A 132 14.17 -6.78 -1.07
N ASN A 133 15.39 -6.91 -1.57
CA ASN A 133 16.42 -7.78 -0.99
C ASN A 133 17.31 -7.04 0.01
N ASP A 134 16.78 -6.00 0.67
CA ASP A 134 17.51 -5.32 1.74
C ASP A 134 17.53 -6.18 3.02
N ALA A 135 18.42 -5.85 3.93
CA ALA A 135 18.54 -6.59 5.19
C ALA A 135 17.32 -6.31 6.09
N PHE A 136 16.87 -7.32 6.82
CA PHE A 136 15.96 -7.17 7.97
C PHE A 136 16.74 -6.67 9.19
N ALA A 137 17.41 -5.53 9.07
CA ALA A 137 18.26 -5.02 10.12
C ALA A 137 18.07 -3.50 10.28
N ILE A 138 17.91 -3.06 11.52
CA ILE A 138 17.91 -1.66 11.92
C ILE A 138 19.03 -1.44 12.95
N SER A 139 19.72 -0.31 12.87
CA SER A 139 20.81 0.02 13.80
C SER A 139 20.31 0.63 15.11
N SER A 140 19.09 1.13 15.13
CA SER A 140 18.48 1.81 16.27
C SER A 140 16.96 1.72 16.18
N LEU A 141 16.27 1.88 17.31
CA LEU A 141 14.82 2.02 17.32
C LEU A 141 14.42 3.27 16.53
N VAL A 142 13.44 3.14 15.64
CA VAL A 142 12.97 4.21 14.77
C VAL A 142 11.54 4.56 15.15
N SER A 143 11.27 5.85 15.36
CA SER A 143 9.89 6.34 15.47
C SER A 143 9.21 6.27 14.11
N ILE A 144 8.01 5.70 14.06
CA ILE A 144 7.18 5.74 12.86
C ILE A 144 6.77 7.19 12.59
N LYS A 145 6.75 7.57 11.32
CA LYS A 145 6.25 8.87 10.84
C LYS A 145 4.88 8.65 10.18
N PRO A 146 3.78 8.82 10.93
CA PRO A 146 2.43 8.58 10.40
C PRO A 146 2.16 9.33 9.10
N GLU A 147 2.67 10.55 8.96
CA GLU A 147 2.52 11.42 7.79
C GLU A 147 3.10 10.85 6.48
N ASP A 148 4.02 9.86 6.56
CA ASP A 148 4.69 9.27 5.40
C ASP A 148 3.98 8.00 4.87
N TYR A 149 2.86 7.58 5.46
CA TYR A 149 2.28 6.24 5.22
C TYR A 149 1.80 5.94 3.78
N LEU A 150 1.50 6.99 2.99
CA LEU A 150 1.14 6.85 1.57
C LEU A 150 2.34 7.02 0.63
N ARG A 151 3.47 7.51 1.14
CA ARG A 151 4.66 7.71 0.35
C ARG A 151 5.11 6.39 -0.24
N ASN A 152 5.27 6.35 -1.57
CA ASN A 152 5.65 5.14 -2.32
C ASN A 152 4.67 3.95 -2.16
N ALA A 153 3.47 4.15 -1.60
CA ALA A 153 2.53 3.06 -1.35
C ALA A 153 2.06 2.34 -2.63
N LEU A 154 2.22 3.00 -3.78
CA LEU A 154 1.92 2.47 -5.10
C LEU A 154 3.14 1.86 -5.82
N ASP A 155 4.35 1.93 -5.27
CA ASP A 155 5.53 1.31 -5.89
C ASP A 155 5.46 -0.22 -5.76
N GLY A 156 4.78 -0.69 -4.72
CA GLY A 156 4.58 -2.10 -4.44
C GLY A 156 5.83 -2.84 -4.00
N ILE A 157 6.88 -2.12 -3.63
CA ILE A 157 8.11 -2.63 -3.01
C ILE A 157 7.99 -2.40 -1.51
N GLN A 158 8.12 -3.45 -0.71
CA GLN A 158 8.13 -3.36 0.76
C GLN A 158 9.56 -3.49 1.27
N SER A 159 9.96 -2.61 2.19
CA SER A 159 11.30 -2.55 2.76
C SER A 159 11.42 -3.47 3.97
N ASN A 160 12.42 -4.36 3.97
CA ASN A 160 12.65 -5.25 5.11
C ASN A 160 13.05 -4.46 6.36
N VAL A 161 13.73 -3.34 6.16
CA VAL A 161 14.10 -2.39 7.21
C VAL A 161 12.86 -1.77 7.86
N GLU A 162 11.87 -1.37 7.06
CA GLU A 162 10.62 -0.77 7.57
C GLU A 162 9.77 -1.80 8.32
N VAL A 163 9.71 -3.03 7.82
CA VAL A 163 9.00 -4.14 8.50
C VAL A 163 9.64 -4.41 9.87
N THR A 164 10.97 -4.50 9.95
CA THR A 164 11.67 -4.65 11.24
C THR A 164 11.44 -3.45 12.15
N ALA A 165 11.46 -2.22 11.62
CA ALA A 165 11.17 -1.01 12.39
C ALA A 165 9.75 -1.02 12.98
N LEU A 166 8.74 -1.42 12.20
CA LEU A 166 7.35 -1.52 12.69
C LEU A 166 7.22 -2.56 13.80
N ILE A 167 7.78 -3.76 13.61
CA ILE A 167 7.74 -4.83 14.61
C ILE A 167 8.38 -4.37 15.92
N THR A 168 9.59 -3.81 15.83
CA THR A 168 10.34 -3.35 17.00
C THR A 168 9.67 -2.17 17.70
N TYR A 169 9.07 -1.26 16.95
CA TYR A 169 8.32 -0.13 17.49
C TYR A 169 7.07 -0.58 18.26
N PHE A 170 6.29 -1.52 17.71
CA PHE A 170 5.12 -2.07 18.41
C PHE A 170 5.52 -2.91 19.64
N ASP A 171 6.60 -3.68 19.56
CA ASP A 171 7.15 -4.40 20.73
C ASP A 171 7.63 -3.44 21.83
N TYR A 172 8.19 -2.28 21.45
CA TYR A 172 8.59 -1.25 22.40
C TYR A 172 7.36 -0.63 23.09
N LEU A 173 6.36 -0.17 22.32
CA LEU A 173 5.16 0.49 22.84
C LEU A 173 4.39 -0.36 23.85
N LYS A 174 4.25 -1.68 23.63
CA LYS A 174 3.50 -2.56 24.54
C LYS A 174 4.08 -2.63 25.96
N THR A 175 5.32 -2.17 26.14
CA THR A 175 5.99 -2.11 27.45
C THR A 175 6.17 -0.70 27.96
N SER A 176 5.50 0.30 27.37
CA SER A 176 5.55 1.69 27.83
C SER A 176 4.99 1.84 29.24
N ASP A 177 5.58 2.75 30.02
CA ASP A 177 5.06 3.16 31.33
C ASP A 177 3.86 4.12 31.17
N ASN A 178 3.65 4.70 29.99
CA ASN A 178 2.46 5.49 29.68
C ASN A 178 1.27 4.55 29.40
N PRO A 179 0.17 4.62 30.19
CA PRO A 179 -0.96 3.70 30.03
C PRO A 179 -1.60 3.72 28.65
N LYS A 180 -1.65 4.89 27.98
CA LYS A 180 -2.25 5.03 26.66
C LYS A 180 -1.38 4.37 25.58
N GLU A 181 -0.08 4.66 25.59
CA GLU A 181 0.88 4.04 24.67
C GLU A 181 0.96 2.52 24.87
N LYS A 182 0.90 2.08 26.13
CA LYS A 182 0.89 0.66 26.46
C LYS A 182 -0.33 -0.03 25.88
N GLN A 183 -1.53 0.54 26.04
CA GLN A 183 -2.76 -0.01 25.49
C GLN A 183 -2.71 -0.08 23.96
N GLU A 184 -2.23 0.98 23.30
CA GLU A 184 -2.03 1.01 21.84
C GLU A 184 -1.02 -0.05 21.40
N GLY A 185 0.12 -0.15 22.08
CA GLY A 185 1.17 -1.11 21.81
C GLY A 185 0.73 -2.55 22.00
N GLU A 186 0.03 -2.87 23.09
CA GLU A 186 -0.51 -4.21 23.35
C GLU A 186 -1.51 -4.63 22.26
N PHE A 187 -2.38 -3.71 21.83
CA PHE A 187 -3.33 -3.97 20.76
C PHE A 187 -2.65 -4.25 19.42
N LEU A 188 -1.73 -3.36 18.99
CA LEU A 188 -1.00 -3.50 17.72
C LEU A 188 -0.12 -4.75 17.73
N PHE A 189 0.51 -5.05 18.86
CA PHE A 189 1.36 -6.22 19.01
C PHE A 189 0.54 -7.52 18.94
N ASN A 190 -0.68 -7.57 19.48
CA ASN A 190 -1.55 -8.73 19.33
C ASN A 190 -1.93 -8.99 17.86
N ILE A 191 -2.28 -7.94 17.11
CA ILE A 191 -2.53 -8.06 15.66
C ILE A 191 -1.28 -8.56 14.93
N LEU A 192 -0.09 -8.05 15.29
CA LEU A 192 1.18 -8.51 14.75
C LEU A 192 1.40 -10.01 15.03
N LYS A 193 1.11 -10.51 16.23
CA LYS A 193 1.18 -11.94 16.54
C LYS A 193 0.25 -12.75 15.65
N ASP A 194 -0.97 -12.27 15.42
CA ASP A 194 -1.94 -12.93 14.55
C ASP A 194 -1.46 -12.96 13.09
N ILE A 195 -0.90 -11.86 12.58
CA ILE A 195 -0.29 -11.80 11.24
C ILE A 195 0.82 -12.85 11.09
N ILE A 196 1.73 -12.94 12.06
CA ILE A 196 2.82 -13.93 12.04
C ILE A 196 2.26 -15.35 12.06
N LYS A 197 1.28 -15.61 12.94
CA LYS A 197 0.63 -16.91 13.04
C LYS A 197 -0.11 -17.32 11.76
N LEU A 198 -0.76 -16.39 11.08
CA LEU A 198 -1.43 -16.64 9.80
C LEU A 198 -0.42 -16.86 8.66
N SER A 199 0.71 -16.17 8.71
CA SER A 199 1.76 -16.26 7.68
C SER A 199 2.66 -17.48 7.84
N LEU A 200 2.64 -18.15 9.00
CA LEU A 200 3.47 -19.31 9.31
C LEU A 200 2.60 -20.53 9.62
N ASN A 201 2.85 -21.66 8.96
CA ASN A 201 2.18 -22.91 9.29
C ASN A 201 2.61 -23.41 10.68
N GLY A 202 1.77 -23.15 11.70
CA GLY A 202 2.06 -23.49 13.09
C GLY A 202 3.17 -22.66 13.73
N GLY A 203 3.44 -21.46 13.21
CA GLY A 203 4.42 -20.55 13.78
C GLY A 203 3.83 -19.56 14.77
N GLU A 204 4.68 -18.97 15.60
CA GLU A 204 4.29 -17.94 16.57
C GLU A 204 5.38 -16.89 16.71
N PHE A 205 4.97 -15.65 16.99
CA PHE A 205 5.90 -14.62 17.38
C PHE A 205 6.32 -14.80 18.84
N LEU A 206 7.63 -14.76 19.11
CA LEU A 206 8.17 -14.94 20.45
C LEU A 206 8.51 -13.58 21.09
N TYR A 207 9.53 -12.90 20.57
CA TYR A 207 10.05 -11.65 21.13
C TYR A 207 10.90 -10.89 20.10
N VAL A 208 11.24 -9.64 20.43
CA VAL A 208 12.31 -8.89 19.76
C VAL A 208 13.57 -8.94 20.63
N GLU A 209 14.68 -9.40 20.05
CA GLU A 209 15.97 -9.34 20.75
C GLU A 209 16.44 -7.88 20.87
N ARG A 210 16.36 -7.29 22.06
CA ARG A 210 16.59 -5.85 22.27
C ARG A 210 18.00 -5.36 21.92
N LYS A 211 19.01 -6.24 21.99
CA LYS A 211 20.41 -5.89 21.68
C LYS A 211 20.64 -5.67 20.19
N THR A 212 19.97 -6.45 19.36
CA THR A 212 20.15 -6.49 17.90
C THR A 212 18.94 -5.96 17.14
N LEU A 213 17.83 -5.70 17.85
CA LEU A 213 16.53 -5.33 17.30
C LEU A 213 16.00 -6.35 16.30
N THR A 214 16.27 -7.63 16.55
CA THR A 214 15.91 -8.74 15.66
C THR A 214 14.60 -9.38 16.12
N PRO A 215 13.55 -9.43 15.28
CA PRO A 215 12.34 -10.18 15.57
C PRO A 215 12.59 -11.70 15.52
N ILE A 216 12.21 -12.40 16.57
CA ILE A 216 12.35 -13.85 16.73
C ILE A 216 10.97 -14.50 16.70
N VAL A 217 10.85 -15.57 15.93
CA VAL A 217 9.65 -16.39 15.79
C VAL A 217 9.98 -17.85 16.06
N ASN A 218 8.99 -18.60 16.49
CA ASN A 218 9.07 -20.06 16.53
C ASN A 218 8.49 -20.60 15.22
N GLN A 219 9.25 -21.45 14.54
CA GLN A 219 8.79 -22.19 13.38
C GLN A 219 9.10 -23.69 13.57
N LEU A 220 8.05 -24.50 13.63
CA LEU A 220 8.15 -25.95 13.82
C LEU A 220 8.98 -26.35 15.06
N GLY A 221 8.88 -25.58 16.14
CA GLY A 221 9.58 -25.83 17.41
C GLY A 221 10.99 -25.23 17.50
N ASN A 222 11.45 -24.50 16.47
CA ASN A 222 12.76 -23.83 16.48
C ASN A 222 12.60 -22.32 16.56
N GLU A 223 13.40 -21.69 17.41
CA GLU A 223 13.55 -20.23 17.44
C GLU A 223 14.43 -19.78 16.26
N VAL A 224 13.85 -18.98 15.37
CA VAL A 224 14.52 -18.46 14.19
C VAL A 224 14.29 -16.96 14.06
N ALA A 225 15.28 -16.26 13.51
CA ALA A 225 15.11 -14.86 13.16
C ALA A 225 14.18 -14.74 11.95
N ILE A 226 13.37 -13.67 11.90
CA ILE A 226 12.38 -13.49 10.84
C ILE A 226 12.99 -13.55 9.42
N ASN A 227 14.24 -13.11 9.26
CA ASN A 227 14.97 -13.10 8.00
C ASN A 227 15.42 -14.49 7.51
N GLN A 228 15.30 -15.52 8.35
CA GLN A 228 15.62 -16.92 8.01
C GLN A 228 14.39 -17.68 7.50
N LEU A 229 13.21 -17.05 7.50
CA LEU A 229 11.98 -17.65 7.00
C LEU A 229 12.02 -17.82 5.47
N SER A 230 11.16 -18.72 4.96
CA SER A 230 11.00 -18.90 3.52
C SER A 230 10.52 -17.62 2.84
N SER A 231 10.87 -17.44 1.57
CA SER A 231 10.47 -16.25 0.79
C SER A 231 8.96 -16.06 0.72
N GLY A 232 8.18 -17.16 0.67
CA GLY A 232 6.71 -17.11 0.70
C GLY A 232 6.15 -16.61 2.03
N ASN A 233 6.73 -17.04 3.15
CA ASN A 233 6.31 -16.57 4.48
C ASN A 233 6.70 -15.11 4.68
N LEU A 234 7.93 -14.75 4.32
CA LEU A 234 8.43 -13.38 4.35
C LEU A 234 7.55 -12.44 3.52
N TYR A 235 7.13 -12.89 2.34
CA TYR A 235 6.24 -12.13 1.47
C TYR A 235 4.94 -11.73 2.18
N LEU A 236 4.24 -12.69 2.80
CA LEU A 236 2.99 -12.40 3.51
C LEU A 236 3.21 -11.49 4.71
N ILE A 237 4.24 -11.79 5.52
CA ILE A 237 4.61 -11.00 6.70
C ILE A 237 4.88 -9.55 6.33
N GLN A 238 5.74 -9.31 5.33
CA GLN A 238 6.08 -7.95 4.88
C GLN A 238 4.82 -7.16 4.51
N ARG A 239 3.93 -7.77 3.71
CA ARG A 239 2.74 -7.10 3.19
C ARG A 239 1.74 -6.77 4.28
N LEU A 240 1.46 -7.73 5.16
CA LEU A 240 0.48 -7.57 6.23
C LEU A 240 0.99 -6.63 7.33
N ILE A 241 2.28 -6.65 7.66
CA ILE A 241 2.87 -5.72 8.63
C ILE A 241 2.93 -4.30 8.08
N SER A 242 3.31 -4.11 6.82
CA SER A 242 3.26 -2.78 6.19
C SER A 242 1.83 -2.24 6.15
N LEU A 243 0.84 -3.09 5.86
CA LEU A 243 -0.58 -2.74 5.94
C LEU A 243 -0.97 -2.29 7.35
N LEU A 244 -0.57 -3.04 8.39
CA LEU A 244 -0.79 -2.66 9.79
C LEU A 244 -0.14 -1.31 10.12
N GLY A 245 1.07 -1.03 9.61
CA GLY A 245 1.73 0.26 9.76
C GLY A 245 0.95 1.43 9.14
N GLN A 246 0.36 1.22 7.96
CA GLN A 246 -0.51 2.21 7.33
C GLN A 246 -1.80 2.43 8.13
N MET A 247 -2.40 1.35 8.63
CA MET A 247 -3.59 1.42 9.47
C MET A 247 -3.32 2.16 10.79
N TYR A 248 -2.18 1.90 11.43
CA TYR A 248 -1.71 2.67 12.59
C TYR A 248 -1.54 4.15 12.26
N SER A 249 -0.98 4.47 11.10
CA SER A 249 -0.77 5.86 10.68
C SER A 249 -2.09 6.59 10.48
N VAL A 250 -3.07 5.95 9.82
CA VAL A 250 -4.43 6.49 9.71
C VAL A 250 -5.04 6.73 11.09
N TYR A 251 -4.92 5.78 12.02
CA TYR A 251 -5.41 5.96 13.39
C TYR A 251 -4.77 7.18 14.09
N ILE A 252 -3.44 7.34 14.00
CA ILE A 252 -2.74 8.46 14.67
C ILE A 252 -3.12 9.81 14.07
N LEU A 253 -3.32 9.88 12.75
CA LEU A 253 -3.64 11.12 12.05
C LEU A 253 -5.13 11.51 12.14
N ASN A 254 -6.00 10.62 12.62
CA ASN A 254 -7.45 10.81 12.65
C ASN A 254 -8.00 10.53 14.08
N PRO A 255 -8.06 11.56 14.95
CA PRO A 255 -8.42 11.42 16.37
C PRO A 255 -9.81 10.80 16.64
N GLU A 256 -10.71 10.85 15.65
CA GLU A 256 -12.05 10.30 15.71
C GLU A 256 -12.12 8.78 15.51
N ILE A 257 -11.07 8.16 14.97
CA ILE A 257 -11.01 6.72 14.75
C ILE A 257 -10.64 6.03 16.07
N ALA A 258 -11.50 5.13 16.54
CA ALA A 258 -11.18 4.36 17.73
C ALA A 258 -10.19 3.23 17.41
N LEU A 259 -9.28 2.94 18.33
CA LEU A 259 -8.27 1.88 18.19
C LEU A 259 -8.90 0.51 17.80
N VAL A 260 -10.07 0.20 18.35
CA VAL A 260 -10.83 -1.04 18.07
C VAL A 260 -11.34 -1.14 16.64
N ASP A 261 -11.50 -0.02 15.93
CA ASP A 261 -11.97 -0.02 14.55
C ASP A 261 -10.89 -0.50 13.56
N LEU A 262 -9.62 -0.51 13.98
CA LEU A 262 -8.53 -1.12 13.20
C LEU A 262 -8.74 -2.62 12.98
N GLN A 263 -9.36 -3.33 13.92
CA GLN A 263 -9.57 -4.78 13.79
C GLN A 263 -10.77 -5.13 12.89
N LYS A 264 -11.79 -4.26 12.83
CA LYS A 264 -12.99 -4.47 12.01
C LYS A 264 -12.68 -4.59 10.51
N HIS A 265 -11.56 -4.04 10.05
CA HIS A 265 -11.12 -4.09 8.66
C HIS A 265 -10.19 -5.26 8.32
N LEU A 266 -9.62 -5.95 9.32
CA LEU A 266 -8.75 -7.12 9.10
C LEU A 266 -9.52 -8.45 9.10
N ALA A 267 -10.73 -8.50 9.68
CA ALA A 267 -11.54 -9.71 9.83
C ALA A 267 -12.24 -10.20 8.54
N TYR A 268 -11.94 -9.63 7.38
CA TYR A 268 -12.55 -9.97 6.08
C TYR A 268 -11.64 -10.79 5.14
N TYR A 269 -10.53 -11.33 5.66
CA TYR A 269 -9.64 -12.24 4.92
C TYR A 269 -9.57 -13.62 5.57
#